data_AF-A0A2G0VDJ1-F1
#
_entry.id   AF-A0A2G0VDJ1-F1
#
_cell.length_a   1.000
_cell.length_b   1.000
_cell.length_c   1.000
_cell.angle_alpha   90.00
_cell.angle_beta   90.00
_cell.angle_gamma   90.00
#
_symmetry.space_group_name_H-M   'P 1'
#
loop_
_entity.id
_entity.type
_entity.pdbx_description
1 polymer ?
#
loop_
_entity_poly.entity_id
_entity_poly.type
_entity_poly.pdbx_seq_one_letter_code
_entity_poly.pdbx_strand_id
1 'polypeptide(L)'
;MDYIRRFIEKHRYGRWKEILIGYAILCLLSAVASAWGSRHFLSSFALWTLTHALYLPVLFLCLGLSIWIGMYAGRMSKLTVIGWVVGIAVFAIVGWMIPDLVSKVPGIGWRFMAVLNSQNSDY
;
A
#
# COMPACT_ATOMS: atom_id res chain seq x y z
N MET A 1 -1.50 24.62 -14.26
CA MET A 1 -2.74 23.81 -14.28
C MET A 1 -2.89 22.96 -15.55
N ASP A 2 -2.37 23.40 -16.71
CA ASP A 2 -2.49 22.64 -17.97
C ASP A 2 -1.80 21.27 -18.00
N TYR A 3 -0.72 21.10 -17.22
CA TYR A 3 -0.02 19.80 -17.12
C TYR A 3 -0.91 18.72 -16.49
N ILE A 4 -1.66 19.08 -15.44
CA ILE A 4 -2.59 18.18 -14.75
C ILE A 4 -3.76 17.84 -15.67
N ARG A 5 -4.28 18.83 -16.42
CA ARG A 5 -5.39 18.63 -17.37
C ARG A 5 -5.00 17.67 -18.51
N ARG A 6 -3.82 17.84 -19.11
CA ARG A 6 -3.29 16.92 -20.14
C ARG A 6 -2.98 15.53 -19.60
N PHE A 7 -2.49 15.42 -18.36
CA PHE A 7 -2.27 14.13 -17.71
C PHE A 7 -3.60 13.39 -17.51
N ILE A 8 -4.63 14.09 -17.01
CA ILE A 8 -5.98 13.54 -16.84
C ILE A 8 -6.58 13.12 -18.19
N GLU A 9 -6.50 13.95 -19.23
CA GLU A 9 -7.03 13.60 -20.55
C GLU A 9 -6.31 12.42 -21.21
N LYS A 10 -4.97 12.36 -21.09
CA LYS A 10 -4.16 11.25 -21.60
C LYS A 10 -4.44 9.93 -20.86
N HIS A 11 -4.87 10.01 -19.59
CA HIS A 11 -5.14 8.84 -18.76
C HIS A 11 -6.63 8.50 -18.67
N ARG A 12 -7.54 9.38 -19.13
CA ARG A 12 -8.99 9.18 -19.14
C ARG A 12 -9.44 7.95 -19.91
N TYR A 13 -8.68 7.55 -20.94
CA TYR A 13 -8.94 6.36 -21.77
C TYR A 13 -7.88 5.25 -21.59
N GLY A 14 -7.03 5.33 -20.57
CA GLY A 14 -6.01 4.31 -20.30
C GLY A 14 -6.62 3.00 -19.80
N ARG A 15 -5.82 1.92 -19.75
CA ARG A 15 -6.19 0.59 -19.22
C ARG A 15 -6.48 0.56 -17.71
N TRP A 16 -6.86 1.69 -17.12
CA TRP A 16 -7.18 1.85 -15.69
C TRP A 16 -8.29 0.92 -15.23
N LYS A 17 -9.28 0.66 -16.09
CA LYS A 17 -10.34 -0.31 -15.79
C LYS A 17 -9.76 -1.71 -15.56
N GLU A 18 -8.85 -2.15 -16.42
CA GLU A 18 -8.21 -3.46 -16.30
C GLU A 18 -7.31 -3.54 -15.06
N ILE A 19 -6.57 -2.47 -14.76
CA ILE A 19 -5.73 -2.38 -13.55
C ILE A 19 -6.59 -2.43 -12.29
N LEU A 20 -7.68 -1.66 -12.24
CA LEU A 20 -8.60 -1.65 -11.10
C LEU A 20 -9.30 -3.00 -10.92
N ILE A 21 -9.67 -3.68 -12.01
CA ILE A 21 -10.25 -5.03 -11.96
C ILE A 21 -9.23 -6.04 -11.44
N GLY A 22 -8.00 -6.05 -11.97
CA GLY A 22 -6.93 -6.92 -11.47
C GLY A 22 -6.60 -6.67 -10.01
N TYR A 23 -6.59 -5.39 -9.62
CA TYR A 23 -6.41 -4.97 -8.23
C TYR A 23 -7.55 -5.47 -7.32
N ALA A 24 -8.80 -5.34 -7.74
CA ALA A 24 -9.95 -5.85 -7.02
C ALA A 24 -9.88 -7.38 -6.85
N ILE A 25 -9.51 -8.11 -7.91
CA ILE A 25 -9.33 -9.57 -7.87
C ILE A 25 -8.24 -9.95 -6.86
N LEU A 26 -7.10 -9.25 -6.86
CA LEU A 26 -6.04 -9.49 -5.88
C LEU A 26 -6.52 -9.27 -4.44
N CYS A 27 -7.28 -8.20 -4.20
CA CYS A 27 -7.85 -7.92 -2.88
C CYS A 27 -8.84 -9.02 -2.44
N LEU A 28 -9.69 -9.49 -3.36
CA LEU A 28 -10.65 -10.56 -3.09
C LEU A 28 -9.94 -11.87 -2.79
N LEU A 29 -8.96 -12.30 -3.60
CA LEU A 29 -8.22 -13.55 -3.38
C LEU A 29 -7.48 -13.53 -2.04
N SER A 30 -6.81 -12.43 -1.72
CA SER A 30 -6.11 -12.24 -0.45
C SER A 30 -7.08 -12.23 0.75
N ALA A 31 -8.26 -11.63 0.58
CA ALA A 31 -9.31 -11.64 1.58
C ALA A 31 -9.93 -13.03 1.80
N VAL A 32 -10.10 -13.84 0.74
CA VAL A 32 -10.54 -15.24 0.88
C VAL A 32 -9.54 -16.01 1.74
N ALA A 33 -8.24 -15.90 1.42
CA ALA A 33 -7.19 -16.57 2.18
C ALA A 33 -7.18 -16.14 3.67
N SER A 34 -7.36 -14.85 3.93
CA SER A 34 -7.35 -14.29 5.29
C SER A 34 -8.64 -14.57 6.08
N ALA A 35 -9.76 -14.77 5.40
CA ALA A 35 -11.05 -15.12 6.02
C ALA A 35 -11.23 -16.63 6.21
N TRP A 36 -10.37 -17.43 5.59
CA TRP A 36 -10.43 -18.89 5.61
C TRP A 36 -10.31 -19.41 7.06
N GLY A 37 -11.26 -20.25 7.49
CA GLY A 37 -11.30 -20.76 8.86
C GLY A 37 -12.03 -19.87 9.88
N SER A 38 -12.51 -18.68 9.50
CA SER A 38 -13.32 -17.85 10.41
C SER A 38 -14.78 -18.36 10.52
N ARG A 39 -15.33 -18.37 11.75
CA ARG A 39 -16.74 -18.78 11.99
C ARG A 39 -17.77 -17.91 11.27
N HIS A 40 -17.43 -16.63 11.01
CA HIS A 40 -18.28 -15.67 10.31
C HIS A 40 -17.66 -15.25 8.97
N PHE A 41 -17.45 -16.24 8.08
CA PHE A 41 -16.74 -16.08 6.82
C PHE A 41 -17.14 -14.84 6.01
N LEU A 42 -18.44 -14.63 5.76
CA LEU A 42 -18.91 -13.53 4.90
C LEU A 42 -18.56 -12.15 5.46
N SER A 43 -18.73 -11.95 6.77
CA SER A 43 -18.39 -10.68 7.43
C SER A 43 -16.88 -10.46 7.47
N SER A 44 -16.10 -11.51 7.78
CA SER A 44 -14.65 -11.47 7.77
C SER A 44 -14.11 -11.16 6.38
N PHE A 45 -14.65 -11.79 5.35
CA PHE A 45 -14.27 -11.61 3.96
C PHE A 45 -14.47 -10.17 3.49
N ALA A 46 -15.64 -9.58 3.76
CA ALA A 46 -15.92 -8.19 3.39
C ALA A 46 -14.94 -7.22 4.06
N LEU A 47 -14.67 -7.43 5.36
CA LEU A 47 -13.77 -6.57 6.12
C LEU A 47 -12.30 -6.77 5.73
N TRP A 48 -11.90 -8.00 5.41
CA TRP A 48 -10.58 -8.29 4.87
C TRP A 48 -10.37 -7.69 3.48
N THR A 49 -11.39 -7.75 2.62
CA THR A 49 -11.33 -7.13 1.28
C THR A 49 -11.13 -5.64 1.40
N LEU A 50 -11.88 -4.97 2.27
CA LEU A 50 -11.77 -3.54 2.53
C LEU A 50 -10.41 -3.16 3.14
N THR A 51 -9.87 -4.02 4.02
CA THR A 51 -8.54 -3.83 4.61
C THR A 51 -7.45 -3.89 3.54
N HIS A 52 -7.46 -4.90 2.66
CA HIS A 52 -6.49 -5.02 1.57
C HIS A 52 -6.65 -3.91 0.52
N ALA A 53 -7.90 -3.52 0.23
CA ALA A 53 -8.23 -2.42 -0.68
C ALA A 53 -7.70 -1.06 -0.20
N LEU A 54 -7.61 -0.84 1.11
CA LEU A 54 -7.05 0.38 1.69
C LEU A 54 -5.54 0.29 1.91
N TYR A 55 -5.03 -0.89 2.24
CA TYR A 55 -3.63 -1.06 2.61
C TYR A 55 -2.69 -1.11 1.41
N LEU A 56 -3.01 -1.87 0.37
CA LEU A 56 -2.13 -2.03 -0.79
C LEU A 56 -1.77 -0.71 -1.49
N PRO A 57 -2.70 0.25 -1.72
CA PRO A 57 -2.36 1.52 -2.36
C PRO A 57 -1.44 2.34 -1.47
N VAL A 58 -1.62 2.29 -0.14
CA VAL A 58 -0.74 2.95 0.82
C VAL A 58 0.66 2.36 0.74
N LEU A 59 0.82 1.03 0.70
CA LEU A 59 2.13 0.39 0.50
C LEU A 59 2.80 0.83 -0.82
N PHE A 60 2.08 0.76 -1.93
CA PHE A 60 2.62 1.16 -3.24
C PHE A 60 2.99 2.64 -3.27
N LEU A 61 2.19 3.52 -2.65
CA LEU A 61 2.51 4.94 -2.52
C LEU A 61 3.77 5.15 -1.69
N CYS A 62 3.94 4.41 -0.59
CA CYS A 62 5.11 4.55 0.27
C CYS A 62 6.39 4.10 -0.43
N LEU A 63 6.33 2.97 -1.14
CA LEU A 63 7.46 2.48 -1.96
C LEU A 63 7.76 3.43 -3.12
N GLY A 64 6.73 3.97 -3.77
CA GLY A 64 6.89 4.97 -4.83
C GLY A 64 7.54 6.26 -4.32
N LEU A 65 7.09 6.76 -3.15
CA LEU A 65 7.63 7.96 -2.52
C LEU A 65 9.07 7.77 -2.06
N SER A 66 9.41 6.63 -1.45
CA SER A 66 10.78 6.35 -1.00
C SER A 66 11.74 6.26 -2.19
N ILE A 67 11.34 5.61 -3.28
CA ILE A 67 12.14 5.56 -4.52
C ILE A 67 12.27 6.97 -5.11
N TRP A 68 11.19 7.74 -5.18
CA TRP A 68 11.22 9.09 -5.72
C TRP A 68 12.17 10.01 -4.95
N ILE A 69 12.09 10.01 -3.61
CA ILE A 69 12.97 10.80 -2.75
C ILE A 69 14.42 10.30 -2.84
N GLY A 70 14.65 8.99 -2.87
CA GLY A 70 15.98 8.41 -3.05
C GLY A 70 16.62 8.81 -4.40
N MET A 71 15.86 8.74 -5.49
CA MET A 71 16.31 9.22 -6.80
C MET A 71 16.62 10.72 -6.80
N TYR A 72 15.78 11.52 -6.14
CA TYR A 72 15.98 12.97 -6.03
C TYR A 72 17.27 13.30 -5.26
N ALA A 73 17.49 12.65 -4.12
CA ALA A 73 18.71 12.81 -3.32
C ALA A 73 19.97 12.34 -4.07
N GLY A 74 19.88 11.23 -4.82
CA GLY A 74 20.98 10.75 -5.66
C GLY A 74 21.35 11.75 -6.77
N ARG A 75 20.35 12.40 -7.39
CA ARG A 75 20.57 13.44 -8.41
C ARG A 75 21.22 14.70 -7.83
N MET A 76 20.83 15.13 -6.63
CA MET A 76 21.40 16.31 -5.98
C MET A 76 22.83 16.09 -5.51
N SER A 77 23.12 14.93 -4.93
CA SER A 77 24.43 14.63 -4.34
C SER A 77 25.48 14.14 -5.35
N LYS A 78 25.09 13.85 -6.59
CA LYS A 78 25.90 13.20 -7.65
C LYS A 78 26.47 11.83 -7.25
N LEU A 79 26.06 11.28 -6.10
CA LEU A 79 26.52 10.03 -5.56
C LEU A 79 25.33 9.08 -5.43
N THR A 80 25.30 8.04 -6.25
CA THR A 80 24.21 7.05 -6.28
C THR A 80 24.00 6.37 -4.92
N VAL A 81 25.08 6.17 -4.15
CA VAL A 81 25.04 5.55 -2.82
C VAL A 81 24.19 6.37 -1.84
N ILE A 82 24.29 7.71 -1.88
CA ILE A 82 23.52 8.59 -1.00
C ILE A 82 22.02 8.48 -1.33
N GLY A 83 21.68 8.37 -2.61
CA GLY A 83 20.29 8.15 -3.03
C GLY A 83 19.68 6.86 -2.47
N TRP A 84 20.46 5.76 -2.46
CA TRP A 84 20.04 4.50 -1.85
C TRP A 84 19.85 4.62 -0.33
N VAL A 85 20.82 5.20 0.38
CA VAL A 85 20.74 5.37 1.84
C VAL A 85 19.52 6.21 2.22
N VAL A 86 19.29 7.33 1.52
CA VAL A 86 18.13 8.20 1.77
C VAL A 86 16.83 7.49 1.42
N GLY A 87 16.77 6.76 0.29
CA GLY A 87 15.58 6.01 -0.10
C GLY A 87 15.20 4.94 0.94
N ILE A 88 16.17 4.18 1.43
CA ILE A 88 15.96 3.17 2.48
C ILE A 88 15.54 3.84 3.79
N ALA A 89 16.18 4.93 4.20
CA ALA A 89 15.83 5.66 5.41
C ALA A 89 14.39 6.18 5.36
N VAL A 90 13.98 6.78 4.24
CA VAL A 90 12.61 7.26 4.03
C VAL A 90 11.61 6.12 4.02
N PHE A 91 11.93 5.00 3.35
CA PHE A 91 11.08 3.81 3.37
C PHE A 91 10.87 3.30 4.81
N ALA A 92 11.92 3.25 5.62
CA ALA A 92 11.84 2.81 7.01
C ALA A 92 10.98 3.77 7.86
N ILE A 93 11.18 5.09 7.73
CA ILE A 93 10.41 6.11 8.47
C ILE A 93 8.93 6.03 8.09
N VAL A 94 8.63 6.04 6.80
CA VAL A 94 7.25 6.00 6.31
C VAL A 94 6.60 4.65 6.68
N GLY A 95 7.32 3.55 6.50
CA GLY A 95 6.88 2.21 6.89
C GLY A 95 6.53 2.11 8.37
N TRP A 96 7.26 2.80 9.25
CA TRP A 96 6.97 2.85 10.68
C TRP A 96 5.77 3.74 11.03
N MET A 97 5.51 4.80 10.25
CA MET A 97 4.36 5.70 10.46
C MET A 97 3.02 5.12 9.98
N ILE A 98 3.02 4.26 8.96
CA ILE A 98 1.79 3.70 8.38
C ILE A 98 0.97 2.94 9.43
N PRO A 99 1.53 2.01 10.24
CA PRO A 99 0.77 1.33 11.28
C PRO A 99 0.16 2.28 12.31
N ASP A 100 0.87 3.32 12.72
CA ASP A 100 0.34 4.32 13.65
C ASP A 100 -0.85 5.08 13.03
N LEU A 101 -0.78 5.45 11.75
CA LEU A 101 -1.87 6.13 11.05
C LEU A 101 -3.08 5.22 10.81
N VAL A 102 -2.86 3.98 10.39
CA VAL A 102 -3.94 3.03 10.04
C VAL A 102 -4.59 2.44 11.30
N SER A 103 -3.85 2.28 12.40
CA SER A 103 -4.39 1.79 13.68
C SER A 103 -5.48 2.70 14.26
N LYS A 104 -5.45 3.99 13.92
CA LYS A 104 -6.43 4.99 14.36
C LYS A 104 -7.76 4.91 13.60
N VAL A 105 -7.84 4.12 12.53
CA VAL A 105 -9.07 3.96 11.74
C VAL A 105 -10.00 2.93 12.43
N PRO A 106 -11.18 3.34 12.92
CA PRO A 106 -12.08 2.44 13.65
C PRO A 106 -12.52 1.27 12.76
N GLY A 107 -12.47 0.05 13.31
CA GLY A 107 -12.88 -1.19 12.62
C GLY A 107 -11.84 -1.80 11.66
N ILE A 108 -10.87 -1.00 11.19
CA ILE A 108 -9.80 -1.43 10.27
C ILE A 108 -8.47 -1.60 11.02
N GLY A 109 -8.18 -0.72 11.98
CA GLY A 109 -6.89 -0.69 12.69
C GLY A 109 -6.50 -2.01 13.35
N TRP A 110 -7.44 -2.69 14.03
CA TRP A 110 -7.15 -3.98 14.67
C TRP A 110 -6.89 -5.10 13.67
N ARG A 111 -7.59 -5.11 12.52
CA ARG A 111 -7.35 -6.09 11.44
C ARG A 111 -6.02 -5.83 10.76
N PHE A 112 -5.67 -4.57 10.59
CA PHE A 112 -4.39 -4.16 10.07
C PHE A 112 -3.24 -4.64 10.97
N MET A 113 -3.35 -4.41 12.28
CA MET A 113 -2.39 -4.94 13.26
C MET A 113 -2.37 -6.46 13.27
N ALA A 114 -3.51 -7.13 13.03
CA ALA A 114 -3.55 -8.58 12.91
C ALA A 114 -2.76 -9.10 11.69
N VAL A 115 -2.78 -8.42 10.53
CA VAL A 115 -1.94 -8.77 9.37
C VAL A 115 -0.45 -8.64 9.71
N LEU A 116 -0.09 -7.54 10.36
CA LEU A 116 1.30 -7.28 10.73
C LEU A 116 1.79 -8.29 11.77
N ASN A 117 0.94 -8.63 12.74
CA ASN A 117 1.29 -9.53 13.84
C ASN A 117 1.14 -11.01 13.48
N SER A 118 0.32 -11.39 12.50
CA SER A 118 0.19 -12.80 12.06
C SER A 118 1.47 -13.34 11.42
N GLN A 119 2.42 -12.48 11.05
CA GLN A 119 3.76 -12.90 10.64
C GLN A 119 4.69 -13.23 11.82
N ASN A 120 4.33 -12.85 13.05
CA ASN A 120 5.14 -13.04 14.26
C ASN A 120 4.58 -14.12 15.22
N SER A 121 3.44 -14.76 14.93
CA SER A 121 2.82 -15.73 15.84
C SER A 121 3.10 -17.20 15.54
N ASP A 122 4.06 -17.50 14.66
CA ASP A 122 4.49 -18.87 14.35
C ASP A 122 5.82 -19.26 15.03
N TYR A 123 6.18 -18.58 16.13
CA TYR A 123 7.25 -19.01 17.06
C TYR A 123 6.82 -18.89 18.52
#